data_AF-A0A163IQ64-F1
#
_entry.id   AF-A0A163IQ64-F1
#
_cell.length_a   1.000
_cell.length_b   1.000
_cell.length_c   1.000
_cell.angle_alpha   90.00
_cell.angle_beta   90.00
_cell.angle_gamma   90.00
#
_symmetry.space_group_name_H-M   'P 1'
#
loop_
_entity.id
_entity.type
_entity.pdbx_description
1 polymer ?
#
loop_
_entity_poly.entity_id
_entity_poly.type
_entity_poly.pdbx_seq_one_letter_code
_entity_poly.pdbx_strand_id
1 'polypeptide(L)'
;MAVDIETLDSIRTWAQAGFPDSFAKLDGLTSSDMTVRLRLTGRVMNSIRVTKEELLITIPVGSLAGPYLARVYAWTERNGSVSLGHAAGGYMEVHRDTTNPPVHFHTPYCLVGPVEDETGAARFEALIRYCVSIKRVKGTGIRSKTSAFKEHFPGACCEVAEQVTREAREKRIADRCVRLELPHKTHLTTAQSPASTPTPTPTAATAPTAPTTLETGYISHRSEPPTPTAVANEHPQSLDQAFATFKTTLTTQINAARVIDTHEKAALTIRVHSLELSVASAEAERDKLQSDLLAAKEEAEKWKAQYEGLKKVLWDTVEREF
;
A
#
# COMPACT_ATOMS: atom_id res chain seq x y z
N MET A 1 -43.86 1.25 -1.78
CA MET A 1 -42.65 2.01 -1.37
C MET A 1 -41.67 1.94 -2.51
N ALA A 2 -41.31 3.07 -3.11
CA ALA A 2 -40.29 3.11 -4.14
C ALA A 2 -38.95 2.76 -3.48
N VAL A 3 -38.27 1.73 -3.98
CA VAL A 3 -36.89 1.45 -3.58
C VAL A 3 -36.06 2.53 -4.25
N ASP A 4 -35.57 3.50 -3.49
CA ASP A 4 -34.67 4.53 -4.01
C ASP A 4 -33.46 3.83 -4.64
N ILE A 5 -33.38 3.90 -5.96
CA ILE A 5 -32.30 3.30 -6.71
C ILE A 5 -31.13 4.26 -6.60
N GLU A 6 -30.22 3.99 -5.69
CA GLU A 6 -28.97 4.73 -5.62
C GLU A 6 -28.12 4.43 -6.86
N THR A 7 -28.02 5.43 -7.73
CA THR A 7 -27.12 5.44 -8.86
C THR A 7 -25.73 5.90 -8.43
N LEU A 8 -24.71 5.61 -9.24
CA LEU A 8 -23.36 6.16 -9.01
C LEU A 8 -23.40 7.69 -8.91
N ASP A 9 -24.22 8.33 -9.74
CA ASP A 9 -24.41 9.78 -9.74
C ASP A 9 -25.01 10.26 -8.42
N SER A 10 -26.02 9.56 -7.88
CA SER A 10 -26.59 9.87 -6.57
C SER A 10 -25.54 9.79 -5.45
N ILE A 11 -24.63 8.81 -5.52
CA ILE A 11 -23.56 8.64 -4.53
C ILE A 11 -22.51 9.73 -4.67
N ARG A 12 -22.16 10.10 -5.91
CA ARG A 12 -21.24 11.22 -6.19
C ARG A 12 -21.82 12.54 -5.69
N THR A 13 -23.08 12.84 -5.98
CA THR A 13 -23.75 14.05 -5.50
C THR A 13 -23.82 14.08 -3.99
N TRP A 14 -24.15 12.96 -3.34
CA TRP A 14 -24.15 12.86 -1.88
C TRP A 14 -22.76 13.09 -1.28
N ALA A 15 -21.71 12.46 -1.83
CA ALA A 15 -20.34 12.61 -1.36
C ALA A 15 -19.81 14.04 -1.57
N GLN A 16 -20.10 14.66 -2.72
CA GLN A 16 -19.77 16.05 -3.02
C GLN A 16 -20.45 17.04 -2.08
N ALA A 17 -21.69 16.75 -1.64
CA ALA A 17 -22.40 17.60 -0.69
C ALA A 17 -21.91 17.40 0.76
N GLY A 18 -21.56 16.17 1.15
CA GLY A 18 -21.22 15.82 2.52
C GLY A 18 -19.75 16.05 2.90
N PHE A 19 -18.80 15.75 2.01
CA PHE A 19 -17.37 15.78 2.29
C PHE A 19 -16.55 16.11 1.04
N PRO A 20 -16.76 17.30 0.42
CA PRO A 20 -16.24 17.65 -0.90
C PRO A 20 -14.71 17.52 -1.03
N ASP A 21 -13.95 18.02 -0.05
CA ASP A 21 -12.48 18.06 -0.13
C ASP A 21 -11.87 16.65 -0.06
N SER A 22 -12.36 15.83 0.88
CA SER A 22 -11.89 14.46 1.04
C SER A 22 -12.26 13.60 -0.17
N PHE A 23 -13.47 13.78 -0.68
CA PHE A 23 -13.94 13.07 -1.86
C PHE A 23 -13.18 13.46 -3.13
N ALA A 24 -12.89 14.75 -3.34
CA ALA A 24 -12.16 15.22 -4.51
C ALA A 24 -10.75 14.62 -4.61
N LYS A 25 -10.06 14.44 -3.47
CA LYS A 25 -8.74 13.77 -3.44
C LYS A 25 -8.84 12.30 -3.82
N LEU A 26 -9.85 11.59 -3.32
CA LEU A 26 -10.07 10.19 -3.69
C LEU A 26 -10.45 10.05 -5.17
N ASP A 27 -11.34 10.89 -5.69
CA ASP A 27 -11.80 10.82 -7.08
C ASP A 27 -10.65 11.09 -8.06
N GLY A 28 -9.74 12.00 -7.70
CA GLY A 28 -8.50 12.24 -8.45
C GLY A 28 -7.59 11.01 -8.55
N LEU A 29 -7.45 10.23 -7.46
CA LEU A 29 -6.62 9.02 -7.43
C LEU A 29 -7.26 7.84 -8.17
N THR A 30 -8.57 7.68 -8.05
CA THR A 30 -9.32 6.54 -8.61
C THR A 30 -9.70 6.74 -10.09
N SER A 31 -9.59 7.97 -10.59
CA SER A 31 -9.80 8.29 -12.01
C SER A 31 -8.88 7.50 -12.93
N SER A 32 -7.62 7.26 -12.53
CA SER A 32 -6.62 6.51 -13.31
C SER A 32 -6.69 4.98 -13.17
N ASP A 33 -7.43 4.45 -12.22
CA ASP A 33 -7.47 3.00 -11.99
C ASP A 33 -8.06 2.25 -13.19
N MET A 34 -7.31 1.26 -13.68
CA MET A 34 -7.73 0.37 -14.76
C MET A 34 -8.50 -0.82 -14.19
N THR A 35 -9.74 -1.01 -14.64
CA THR A 35 -10.41 -2.30 -14.43
C THR A 35 -9.84 -3.35 -15.35
N VAL A 36 -9.53 -4.51 -14.78
CA VAL A 36 -9.13 -5.68 -15.54
C VAL A 36 -10.34 -6.59 -15.69
N ARG A 37 -10.59 -7.00 -16.93
CA ARG A 37 -11.57 -8.03 -17.24
C ARG A 37 -10.84 -9.37 -17.26
N LEU A 38 -10.96 -10.13 -16.18
CA LEU A 38 -10.36 -11.46 -16.12
C LEU A 38 -11.33 -12.46 -16.72
N ARG A 39 -10.88 -13.19 -17.74
CA ARG A 39 -11.53 -14.41 -18.22
C ARG A 39 -10.93 -15.56 -17.45
N LEU A 40 -11.75 -16.22 -16.64
CA LEU A 40 -11.32 -17.34 -15.82
C LEU A 40 -11.93 -18.63 -16.37
N THR A 41 -11.08 -19.60 -16.64
CA THR A 41 -11.45 -20.96 -17.03
C THR A 41 -11.00 -21.89 -15.92
N GLY A 42 -11.78 -22.01 -14.84
CA GLY A 42 -11.41 -22.87 -13.72
C GLY A 42 -12.17 -22.60 -12.42
N ARG A 43 -12.02 -23.54 -11.48
CA ARG A 43 -12.58 -23.41 -10.12
C ARG A 43 -11.76 -22.39 -9.31
N VAL A 44 -12.43 -21.45 -8.65
CA VAL A 44 -11.84 -20.72 -7.52
C VAL A 44 -11.77 -21.72 -6.36
N MET A 45 -10.56 -22.04 -5.88
CA MET A 45 -10.44 -22.87 -4.68
C MET A 45 -10.95 -22.09 -3.46
N ASN A 46 -11.65 -22.79 -2.56
CA ASN A 46 -12.14 -22.30 -1.26
C ASN A 46 -13.43 -21.49 -1.16
N SER A 47 -14.37 -21.49 -2.13
CA SER A 47 -15.85 -21.45 -1.86
C SER A 47 -16.72 -20.99 -3.03
N ILE A 48 -16.16 -20.54 -4.16
CA ILE A 48 -16.96 -19.99 -5.27
C ILE A 48 -16.71 -20.81 -6.54
N ARG A 49 -17.62 -21.74 -6.86
CA ARG A 49 -17.57 -22.45 -8.14
C ARG A 49 -17.93 -21.48 -9.27
N VAL A 50 -16.93 -20.89 -9.92
CA VAL A 50 -17.09 -20.20 -11.20
C VAL A 50 -17.04 -21.27 -12.30
N THR A 51 -18.18 -21.92 -12.56
CA THR A 51 -18.30 -23.04 -13.52
C THR A 51 -18.53 -22.59 -14.97
N LYS A 52 -18.46 -21.29 -15.24
CA LYS A 52 -18.69 -20.70 -16.56
C LYS A 52 -17.67 -19.59 -16.76
N GLU A 53 -17.26 -19.29 -17.99
CA GLU A 53 -16.49 -18.07 -18.29
C GLU A 53 -17.27 -16.85 -17.78
N GLU A 54 -17.03 -16.45 -16.53
CA GLU A 54 -17.59 -15.23 -15.98
C GLU A 54 -16.56 -14.12 -16.13
N LEU A 55 -16.99 -13.06 -16.79
CA LEU A 55 -16.21 -11.84 -16.92
C LEU A 55 -16.18 -11.15 -15.55
N LEU A 56 -15.13 -11.41 -14.78
CA LEU A 56 -14.94 -10.75 -13.50
C LEU A 56 -14.38 -9.34 -13.75
N ILE A 57 -15.13 -8.32 -13.32
CA ILE A 57 -14.65 -6.95 -13.29
C ILE A 57 -13.88 -6.79 -11.99
N THR A 58 -12.57 -6.71 -12.08
CA THR A 58 -11.68 -6.57 -10.93
C THR A 58 -10.90 -5.26 -11.00
N ILE A 59 -10.46 -4.82 -9.83
CA ILE A 59 -9.51 -3.72 -9.68
C ILE A 59 -8.22 -4.26 -9.07
N PRO A 60 -7.04 -3.87 -9.58
CA PRO A 60 -5.79 -4.22 -8.94
C PRO A 60 -5.63 -3.39 -7.66
N VAL A 61 -5.42 -4.06 -6.54
CA VAL A 61 -5.36 -3.39 -5.22
C VAL A 61 -4.02 -3.53 -4.52
N GLY A 62 -3.16 -4.45 -4.97
CA GLY A 62 -1.88 -4.70 -4.31
C GLY A 62 -1.08 -5.82 -4.95
N SER A 63 -0.11 -6.32 -4.20
CA SER A 63 0.73 -7.45 -4.55
C SER A 63 0.98 -8.34 -3.31
N LEU A 64 1.24 -9.62 -3.53
CA LEU A 64 1.64 -10.52 -2.45
C LEU A 64 3.09 -10.24 -2.04
N ALA A 65 3.37 -10.28 -0.74
CA ALA A 65 4.74 -10.31 -0.25
C ALA A 65 5.36 -11.70 -0.49
N GLY A 66 6.63 -11.72 -0.91
CA GLY A 66 7.40 -12.96 -1.08
C GLY A 66 7.90 -13.21 -2.51
N PRO A 67 8.33 -14.44 -2.83
CA PRO A 67 9.00 -14.76 -4.10
C PRO A 67 8.06 -14.70 -5.31
N TYR A 68 6.74 -14.78 -5.07
CA TYR A 68 5.72 -14.67 -6.10
C TYR A 68 5.08 -13.29 -5.97
N LEU A 69 5.61 -12.30 -6.70
CA LEU A 69 5.06 -10.94 -6.82
C LEU A 69 3.73 -10.93 -7.61
N ALA A 70 2.77 -11.75 -7.17
CA ALA A 70 1.48 -11.88 -7.81
C ALA A 70 0.63 -10.65 -7.50
N ARG A 71 0.00 -10.09 -8.53
CA ARG A 71 -0.91 -8.96 -8.39
C ARG A 71 -2.19 -9.43 -7.70
N VAL A 72 -2.58 -8.70 -6.66
CA VAL A 72 -3.82 -8.93 -5.92
C VAL A 72 -4.90 -8.03 -6.51
N TYR A 73 -6.07 -8.63 -6.70
CA TYR A 73 -7.26 -8.04 -7.26
C TYR A 73 -8.39 -8.07 -6.25
N ALA A 74 -9.24 -7.05 -6.27
CA ALA A 74 -10.49 -7.02 -5.54
C ALA A 74 -11.69 -7.02 -6.49
N TRP A 75 -12.79 -7.64 -6.05
CA TRP A 75 -14.07 -7.62 -6.75
C TRP A 75 -15.24 -7.72 -5.79
N THR A 76 -16.42 -7.33 -6.26
CA THR A 76 -17.69 -7.52 -5.54
C THR A 76 -18.37 -8.81 -6.01
N GLU A 77 -18.64 -9.71 -5.08
CA GLU A 77 -19.44 -10.93 -5.28
C GLU A 77 -20.92 -10.62 -5.54
N ARG A 78 -21.69 -11.65 -5.92
CA ARG A 78 -23.14 -11.54 -6.15
C ARG A 78 -23.92 -11.19 -4.89
N ASN A 79 -23.46 -11.65 -3.73
CA ASN A 79 -24.02 -11.30 -2.41
C ASN A 79 -23.67 -9.86 -1.99
N GLY A 80 -22.88 -9.15 -2.79
CA GLY A 80 -22.40 -7.81 -2.49
C GLY A 80 -21.08 -7.75 -1.76
N SER A 81 -20.62 -8.80 -1.09
CA SER A 81 -19.37 -8.81 -0.34
C SER A 81 -18.17 -8.57 -1.25
N VAL A 82 -17.12 -7.98 -0.70
CA VAL A 82 -15.85 -7.80 -1.40
C VAL A 82 -14.98 -9.02 -1.12
N SER A 83 -14.38 -9.59 -2.17
CA SER A 83 -13.31 -10.58 -2.03
C SER A 83 -12.03 -10.08 -2.66
N LEU A 84 -10.94 -10.60 -2.11
CA LEU A 84 -9.57 -10.37 -2.55
C LEU A 84 -8.98 -11.66 -3.06
N GLY A 85 -8.08 -11.57 -4.04
CA GLY A 85 -7.46 -12.77 -4.59
C GLY A 85 -6.42 -12.46 -5.64
N HIS A 86 -5.71 -13.48 -6.08
CA HIS A 86 -4.72 -13.36 -7.15
C HIS A 86 -4.93 -14.45 -8.19
N ALA A 87 -4.47 -14.20 -9.42
CA ALA A 87 -4.54 -15.17 -10.50
C ALA A 87 -3.36 -16.16 -10.38
N ALA A 88 -3.66 -17.45 -10.32
CA ALA A 88 -2.69 -18.54 -10.27
C ALA A 88 -3.17 -19.66 -11.21
N GLY A 89 -2.34 -20.11 -12.15
CA GLY A 89 -2.63 -21.31 -12.96
C GLY A 89 -3.97 -21.31 -13.72
N GLY A 90 -4.49 -20.15 -14.12
CA GLY A 90 -5.78 -20.03 -14.83
C GLY A 90 -7.02 -19.97 -13.92
N TYR A 91 -6.84 -19.98 -12.60
CA TYR A 91 -7.87 -19.75 -11.60
C TYR A 91 -7.57 -18.51 -10.73
N MET A 92 -8.54 -18.09 -9.93
CA MET A 92 -8.33 -17.10 -8.86
C MET A 92 -8.21 -17.85 -7.53
N GLU A 93 -7.21 -17.50 -6.75
CA GLU A 93 -7.09 -17.91 -5.37
C GLU A 93 -7.58 -16.77 -4.47
N VAL A 94 -8.57 -17.06 -3.63
CA VAL A 94 -9.22 -16.07 -2.76
C VAL A 94 -8.52 -16.00 -1.41
N HIS A 95 -8.14 -14.78 -1.04
CA HIS A 95 -7.58 -14.45 0.27
C HIS A 95 -8.71 -14.13 1.23
N ARG A 96 -8.96 -15.04 2.18
CA ARG A 96 -9.91 -14.81 3.29
C ARG A 96 -9.28 -14.06 4.44
N ASP A 97 -7.97 -14.21 4.58
CA ASP A 97 -7.15 -13.52 5.56
C ASP A 97 -6.09 -12.73 4.77
N THR A 98 -6.12 -11.41 4.87
CA THR A 98 -5.18 -10.53 4.18
C THR A 98 -3.80 -10.48 4.84
N THR A 99 -3.69 -11.06 6.05
CA THR A 99 -2.41 -11.20 6.76
C THR A 99 -1.66 -12.47 6.34
N ASN A 100 -2.36 -13.45 5.73
CA ASN A 100 -1.78 -14.72 5.34
C ASN A 100 -2.38 -15.28 4.02
N PRO A 101 -1.68 -15.15 2.88
CA PRO A 101 -0.39 -14.48 2.70
C PRO A 101 -0.50 -12.95 2.85
N PRO A 102 0.56 -12.28 3.33
CA PRO A 102 0.56 -10.83 3.52
C PRO A 102 0.39 -10.10 2.18
N VAL A 103 -0.64 -9.25 2.11
CA VAL A 103 -0.94 -8.40 0.96
C VAL A 103 -0.36 -7.00 1.16
N HIS A 104 0.50 -6.57 0.25
CA HIS A 104 0.93 -5.18 0.15
C HIS A 104 -0.04 -4.40 -0.74
N PHE A 105 -0.94 -3.65 -0.12
CA PHE A 105 -1.86 -2.79 -0.84
C PHE A 105 -1.12 -1.62 -1.50
N HIS A 106 -1.62 -1.19 -2.66
CA HIS A 106 -1.15 0.00 -3.37
C HIS A 106 -2.10 1.17 -3.14
N THR A 107 -1.66 2.39 -3.42
CA THR A 107 -2.51 3.59 -3.38
C THR A 107 -3.72 3.44 -4.33
N PRO A 108 -4.94 3.84 -3.92
CA PRO A 108 -5.30 4.47 -2.63
C PRO A 108 -5.59 3.48 -1.49
N TYR A 109 -5.58 2.17 -1.75
CA TYR A 109 -6.06 1.13 -0.83
C TYR A 109 -5.18 0.96 0.41
N CYS A 110 -3.87 1.25 0.31
CA CYS A 110 -2.97 1.24 1.47
C CYS A 110 -3.12 2.45 2.40
N LEU A 111 -3.92 3.46 2.01
CA LEU A 111 -4.09 4.69 2.78
C LEU A 111 -5.28 4.62 3.75
N VAL A 112 -6.12 3.60 3.61
CA VAL A 112 -7.20 3.30 4.56
C VAL A 112 -6.59 2.54 5.74
N GLY A 113 -7.08 2.80 6.96
CA GLY A 113 -6.56 2.24 8.21
C GLY A 113 -6.38 0.72 8.19
N PRO A 114 -5.61 0.15 9.14
CA PRO A 114 -5.25 -1.26 9.13
C PRO A 114 -6.49 -2.14 8.98
N VAL A 115 -6.46 -3.04 7.99
CA VAL A 115 -7.56 -3.98 7.67
C VAL A 115 -7.80 -5.00 8.80
N GLU A 116 -6.92 -5.00 9.80
CA GLU A 116 -6.99 -5.83 11.00
C GLU A 116 -8.15 -5.44 11.93
N ASP A 117 -8.58 -4.18 11.91
CA ASP A 117 -9.73 -3.69 12.70
C ASP A 117 -11.03 -3.80 11.91
N GLU A 118 -12.14 -4.18 12.56
CA GLU A 118 -13.47 -4.28 11.90
C GLU A 118 -13.87 -3.00 11.18
N THR A 119 -13.58 -1.84 11.78
CA THR A 119 -13.87 -0.53 11.18
C THR A 119 -12.97 -0.25 9.98
N GLY A 120 -11.69 -0.63 10.05
CA GLY A 120 -10.73 -0.50 8.94
C GLY A 120 -11.12 -1.38 7.76
N ALA A 121 -11.48 -2.64 8.03
CA ALA A 121 -12.01 -3.57 7.04
C ALA A 121 -13.29 -3.04 6.37
N ALA A 122 -14.21 -2.45 7.14
CA ALA A 122 -15.45 -1.89 6.59
C ALA A 122 -15.20 -0.63 5.74
N ARG A 123 -14.25 0.24 6.13
CA ARG A 123 -13.79 1.39 5.33
C ARG A 123 -13.13 0.93 4.03
N PHE A 124 -12.28 -0.08 4.11
CA PHE A 124 -11.64 -0.69 2.94
C PHE A 124 -12.68 -1.28 1.99
N GLU A 125 -13.64 -2.06 2.52
CA GLU A 125 -14.74 -2.62 1.74
C GLU A 125 -15.57 -1.53 1.05
N ALA A 126 -15.88 -0.44 1.75
CA ALA A 126 -16.59 0.71 1.19
C ALA A 126 -15.80 1.36 0.03
N LEU A 127 -14.50 1.55 0.20
CA LEU A 127 -13.63 2.09 -0.85
C LEU A 127 -13.62 1.19 -2.10
N ILE A 128 -13.43 -0.12 -1.94
CA ILE A 128 -13.46 -1.08 -3.06
C ILE A 128 -14.80 -1.03 -3.79
N ARG A 129 -15.92 -0.97 -3.06
CA ARG A 129 -17.26 -0.87 -3.66
C ARG A 129 -17.40 0.39 -4.51
N TYR A 130 -16.90 1.53 -4.03
CA TYR A 130 -16.91 2.77 -4.80
C TYR A 130 -16.10 2.62 -6.09
N CYS A 131 -14.84 2.19 -5.99
CA CYS A 131 -13.94 2.01 -7.14
C CYS A 131 -14.51 1.05 -8.19
N VAL A 132 -15.04 -0.11 -7.76
CA VAL A 132 -15.68 -1.08 -8.65
C VAL A 132 -16.94 -0.50 -9.29
N SER A 133 -17.71 0.32 -8.56
CA SER A 133 -18.97 0.89 -9.05
C SER A 133 -18.76 2.04 -10.03
N ILE A 134 -17.73 2.87 -9.87
CA ILE A 134 -17.35 3.88 -10.88
C ILE A 134 -17.14 3.22 -12.24
N LYS A 135 -16.53 2.03 -12.24
CA LYS A 135 -16.06 1.38 -13.46
C LYS A 135 -17.06 0.35 -14.00
N ARG A 136 -18.13 0.04 -13.26
CA ARG A 136 -19.26 -0.79 -13.73
C ARG A 136 -20.31 0.07 -14.40
N VAL A 137 -20.49 -0.11 -15.72
CA VAL A 137 -21.52 0.53 -16.56
C VAL A 137 -22.96 0.36 -16.03
N LYS A 138 -23.22 -0.59 -15.11
CA LYS A 138 -24.58 -0.89 -14.61
C LYS A 138 -24.84 -0.58 -13.12
N GLY A 139 -23.93 0.05 -12.38
CA GLY A 139 -24.22 0.58 -11.03
C GLY A 139 -24.76 -0.42 -9.99
N THR A 140 -24.51 -1.72 -10.14
CA THR A 140 -25.11 -2.79 -9.30
C THR A 140 -24.34 -3.10 -8.02
N GLY A 141 -23.11 -2.59 -7.85
CA GLY A 141 -22.21 -2.99 -6.77
C GLY A 141 -22.56 -2.48 -5.36
N ILE A 142 -23.18 -1.29 -5.26
CA ILE A 142 -23.42 -0.63 -3.96
C ILE A 142 -24.78 -1.04 -3.35
N ARG A 143 -25.73 -1.50 -4.18
CA ARG A 143 -27.14 -1.72 -3.82
C ARG A 143 -27.39 -2.70 -2.67
N SER A 144 -26.54 -3.70 -2.49
CA SER A 144 -26.77 -4.77 -1.51
C SER A 144 -26.42 -4.39 -0.07
N LYS A 145 -25.63 -3.33 0.14
CA LYS A 145 -25.15 -2.90 1.47
C LYS A 145 -25.00 -1.37 1.55
N THR A 146 -26.00 -0.65 1.07
CA THR A 146 -26.01 0.82 1.02
C THR A 146 -25.81 1.48 2.39
N SER A 147 -26.42 0.96 3.45
CA SER A 147 -26.31 1.53 4.81
C SER A 147 -24.87 1.47 5.31
N ALA A 148 -24.26 0.28 5.32
CA ALA A 148 -22.87 0.08 5.70
C ALA A 148 -21.90 0.87 4.81
N PHE A 149 -22.18 0.97 3.50
CA PHE A 149 -21.40 1.80 2.61
C PHE A 149 -21.45 3.28 3.04
N LYS A 150 -22.63 3.85 3.26
CA LYS A 150 -22.79 5.26 3.65
C LYS A 150 -22.20 5.58 5.02
N GLU A 151 -22.18 4.60 5.92
CA GLU A 151 -21.58 4.71 7.25
C GLU A 151 -20.05 4.82 7.19
N HIS A 152 -19.39 3.96 6.39
CA HIS A 152 -17.93 3.86 6.42
C HIS A 152 -17.22 4.62 5.28
N PHE A 153 -17.89 4.87 4.16
CA PHE A 153 -17.28 5.54 3.01
C PHE A 153 -16.75 6.95 3.29
N PRO A 154 -17.42 7.82 4.07
CA PRO A 154 -16.88 9.13 4.43
C PRO A 154 -15.56 9.00 5.19
N GLY A 155 -15.48 8.07 6.14
CA GLY A 155 -14.26 7.78 6.89
C GLY A 155 -13.10 7.32 6.00
N ALA A 156 -13.37 6.42 5.06
CA ALA A 156 -12.37 5.98 4.08
C ALA A 156 -11.86 7.15 3.22
N CYS A 157 -12.75 8.05 2.79
CA CYS A 157 -12.36 9.24 2.02
C CYS A 157 -11.48 10.18 2.84
N CYS A 158 -11.81 10.40 4.12
CA CYS A 158 -11.03 11.25 5.02
C CYS A 158 -9.62 10.69 5.24
N GLU A 159 -9.48 9.38 5.49
CA GLU A 159 -8.16 8.76 5.68
C GLU A 159 -7.27 8.90 4.45
N VAL A 160 -7.81 8.58 3.27
CA VAL A 160 -7.11 8.77 1.99
C VAL A 160 -6.70 10.24 1.82
N ALA A 161 -7.60 11.17 2.11
CA ALA A 161 -7.36 12.60 1.97
C ALA A 161 -6.29 13.14 2.92
N GLU A 162 -6.32 12.72 4.20
CA GLU A 162 -5.32 13.06 5.21
C GLU A 162 -3.95 12.52 4.80
N GLN A 163 -3.90 11.27 4.36
CA GLN A 163 -2.67 10.61 3.98
C GLN A 163 -2.02 11.25 2.75
N VAL A 164 -2.81 11.55 1.71
CA VAL A 164 -2.33 12.28 0.52
C VAL A 164 -1.80 13.66 0.90
N THR A 165 -2.45 14.34 1.85
CA THR A 165 -2.02 15.67 2.30
C THR A 165 -0.71 15.59 3.07
N ARG A 166 -0.57 14.56 3.91
CA ARG A 166 0.65 14.27 4.66
C ARG A 166 1.81 13.98 3.73
N GLU A 167 1.65 13.08 2.77
CA GLU A 167 2.68 12.74 1.79
C GLU A 167 3.07 13.94 0.92
N ALA A 168 2.10 14.76 0.49
CA ALA A 168 2.39 15.99 -0.25
C ALA A 168 3.17 17.01 0.58
N ARG A 169 2.89 17.11 1.89
CA ARG A 169 3.63 17.99 2.81
C ARG A 169 5.05 17.48 3.02
N GLU A 170 5.22 16.18 3.26
CA GLU A 170 6.53 15.54 3.44
C GLU A 170 7.39 15.69 2.18
N LYS A 171 6.80 15.48 0.99
CA LYS A 171 7.50 15.70 -0.28
C LYS A 171 7.93 17.15 -0.46
N ARG A 172 7.10 18.13 -0.12
CA ARG A 172 7.48 19.57 -0.20
C ARG A 172 8.63 19.90 0.74
N ILE A 173 8.67 19.29 1.92
CA ILE A 173 9.77 19.47 2.87
C ILE A 173 11.04 18.85 2.28
N ALA A 174 10.98 17.61 1.79
CA ALA A 174 12.11 16.93 1.16
C ALA A 174 12.67 17.71 -0.05
N ASP A 175 11.80 18.17 -0.96
CA ASP A 175 12.19 18.96 -2.13
C ASP A 175 12.85 20.29 -1.73
N ARG A 176 12.41 20.90 -0.63
CA ARG A 176 13.00 22.14 -0.10
C ARG A 176 14.37 21.89 0.54
N CYS A 177 14.56 20.77 1.22
CA CYS A 177 15.85 20.34 1.77
C CYS A 177 16.87 20.06 0.66
N VAL A 178 16.50 19.30 -0.38
CA VAL A 178 17.38 19.00 -1.52
C VAL A 178 17.82 20.27 -2.25
N ARG A 179 16.95 21.29 -2.34
CA ARG A 179 17.28 22.57 -3.00
C ARG A 179 18.28 23.43 -2.21
N LEU A 180 18.43 23.20 -0.90
CA LEU A 180 19.41 23.89 -0.06
C LEU A 180 20.79 23.20 -0.08
N GLU A 181 20.87 21.95 -0.54
CA GLU A 181 22.12 21.17 -0.65
C GLU A 181 22.81 21.27 -2.02
N LEU A 182 22.35 22.11 -2.94
CA LEU A 182 23.08 22.41 -4.18
C LEU A 182 23.92 23.71 -4.03
N PRO A 183 25.19 23.63 -3.56
CA PRO A 183 26.10 24.75 -3.71
C PRO A 183 26.37 24.95 -5.20
N HIS A 184 26.38 26.22 -5.63
CA HIS A 184 26.89 26.64 -6.92
C HIS A 184 28.22 25.96 -7.21
N LYS A 185 28.27 25.13 -8.26
CA LYS A 185 29.52 24.63 -8.84
C LYS A 185 30.36 25.83 -9.28
N THR A 186 31.29 26.24 -8.43
CA THR A 186 32.52 26.87 -8.88
C THR A 186 33.26 25.86 -9.74
N HIS A 187 33.57 26.29 -10.97
CA HIS A 187 34.45 25.58 -11.89
C HIS A 187 35.79 25.26 -11.21
N LEU A 188 36.08 23.97 -11.02
CA LEU A 188 37.44 23.48 -10.87
C LEU A 188 37.66 22.30 -11.83
N THR A 189 38.28 22.65 -12.95
CA THR A 189 39.13 21.79 -13.77
C THR A 189 40.11 21.03 -12.90
N THR A 190 40.30 19.72 -13.08
CA THR A 190 41.60 19.01 -13.08
C THR A 190 41.43 17.50 -13.40
N ALA A 191 42.12 17.09 -14.47
CA ALA A 191 42.74 15.79 -14.81
C ALA A 191 41.98 14.44 -14.76
N GLN A 192 41.82 13.86 -15.96
CA GLN A 192 42.35 12.54 -16.41
C GLN A 192 43.04 11.65 -15.33
N SER A 193 42.87 10.33 -15.25
CA SER A 193 42.91 9.30 -16.31
C SER A 193 42.66 7.88 -15.71
N PRO A 194 42.82 6.73 -16.41
CA PRO A 194 41.82 5.67 -16.46
C PRO A 194 42.27 4.35 -15.81
N ALA A 195 41.35 3.39 -15.67
CA ALA A 195 41.63 1.96 -15.91
C ALA A 195 40.34 1.14 -15.75
N SER A 196 39.79 0.72 -16.88
CA SER A 196 38.82 -0.36 -16.96
C SER A 196 39.59 -1.69 -16.99
N THR A 197 39.16 -2.68 -16.22
CA THR A 197 39.47 -4.08 -16.53
C THR A 197 38.24 -4.94 -16.24
N PRO A 198 37.77 -5.74 -17.21
CA PRO A 198 36.55 -6.54 -17.07
C PRO A 198 36.83 -7.99 -16.66
N THR A 199 35.74 -8.75 -16.51
CA THR A 199 35.61 -10.23 -16.67
C THR A 199 35.61 -11.03 -15.33
N PRO A 200 34.96 -12.21 -15.19
CA PRO A 200 34.04 -12.94 -16.10
C PRO A 200 32.65 -13.29 -15.53
N THR A 201 31.77 -13.59 -16.48
CA THR A 201 30.57 -14.43 -16.43
C THR A 201 30.86 -15.88 -15.99
N PRO A 202 29.97 -16.51 -15.21
CA PRO A 202 29.67 -17.94 -15.33
C PRO A 202 28.19 -18.13 -15.69
N THR A 203 27.88 -18.62 -16.89
CA THR A 203 27.64 -20.05 -17.21
C THR A 203 26.29 -20.55 -16.70
N ALA A 204 25.40 -20.79 -17.67
CA ALA A 204 24.07 -21.34 -17.52
C ALA A 204 24.09 -22.71 -16.81
N ALA A 205 23.23 -22.85 -15.80
CA ALA A 205 22.90 -24.13 -15.19
C ALA A 205 21.50 -24.56 -15.64
N THR A 206 21.52 -25.51 -16.58
CA THR A 206 20.61 -26.62 -16.87
C THR A 206 19.40 -26.77 -15.93
N ALA A 207 18.21 -26.70 -16.52
CA ALA A 207 16.95 -27.13 -15.92
C ALA A 207 16.96 -28.66 -15.69
N PRO A 208 16.51 -29.17 -14.52
CA PRO A 208 16.12 -30.56 -14.39
C PRO A 208 14.66 -30.74 -14.81
N THR A 209 14.51 -31.62 -15.80
CA THR A 209 13.30 -32.24 -16.32
C THR A 209 12.43 -32.82 -15.21
N ALA A 210 11.14 -32.48 -15.22
CA ALA A 210 10.12 -33.16 -14.44
C ALA A 210 9.82 -34.55 -15.04
N PRO A 211 9.67 -35.63 -14.25
CA PRO A 211 9.05 -36.84 -14.75
C PRO A 211 7.52 -36.74 -14.71
N THR A 212 6.95 -37.11 -15.83
CA THR A 212 5.54 -37.18 -16.21
C THR A 212 4.84 -38.36 -15.51
N THR A 213 3.52 -38.18 -15.30
CA THR A 213 2.45 -39.20 -15.32
C THR A 213 2.45 -40.31 -14.25
N LEU A 214 1.60 -40.12 -13.24
CA LEU A 214 0.92 -41.20 -12.53
C LEU A 214 -0.29 -41.65 -13.37
N GLU A 215 -0.10 -42.71 -14.14
CA GLU A 215 -1.19 -43.47 -14.76
C GLU A 215 -1.90 -44.28 -13.68
N THR A 216 -3.17 -43.96 -13.43
CA THR A 216 -4.04 -44.74 -12.55
C THR A 216 -4.63 -45.89 -13.37
N GLY A 217 -3.90 -47.00 -13.42
CA GLY A 217 -4.33 -48.25 -14.06
C GLY A 217 -4.66 -49.31 -13.01
N TYR A 218 -5.95 -49.43 -12.70
CA TYR A 218 -6.52 -50.55 -11.96
C TYR A 218 -6.52 -51.79 -12.88
N ILE A 219 -5.93 -52.92 -12.45
CA ILE A 219 -6.45 -54.29 -12.67
C ILE A 219 -5.64 -55.29 -11.82
N SER A 220 -6.41 -56.13 -11.13
CA SER A 220 -6.09 -57.27 -10.28
C SER A 220 -5.31 -58.39 -10.99
N HIS A 221 -4.32 -59.00 -10.32
CA HIS A 221 -4.33 -60.43 -9.95
C HIS A 221 -2.98 -60.93 -9.41
N ARG A 222 -3.10 -61.81 -8.41
CA ARG A 222 -2.28 -63.01 -8.14
C ARG A 222 -1.27 -62.95 -6.99
N SER A 223 -1.45 -63.93 -6.12
CA SER A 223 -0.85 -64.21 -4.83
C SER A 223 0.61 -64.64 -4.91
N GLU A 224 1.47 -64.06 -4.07
CA GLU A 224 2.71 -64.68 -3.56
C GLU A 224 3.03 -64.08 -2.18
N PRO A 225 3.48 -64.88 -1.19
CA PRO A 225 3.85 -64.37 0.13
C PRO A 225 5.22 -63.70 0.08
N PRO A 226 5.40 -62.48 0.65
CA PRO A 226 6.68 -61.79 0.55
C PRO A 226 7.72 -62.36 1.52
N THR A 227 8.90 -62.61 0.97
CA THR A 227 10.16 -62.88 1.67
C THR A 227 10.55 -61.66 2.53
N PRO A 228 10.79 -61.82 3.85
CA PRO A 228 11.15 -60.70 4.72
C PRO A 228 12.66 -60.47 4.67
N THR A 229 13.17 -59.78 3.64
CA THR A 229 14.60 -59.40 3.66
C THR A 229 14.98 -58.13 2.87
N ALA A 230 14.04 -57.46 2.19
CA ALA A 230 14.36 -56.25 1.41
C ALA A 230 14.08 -54.91 2.13
N VAL A 231 13.27 -54.89 3.20
CA VAL A 231 12.78 -53.65 3.83
C VAL A 231 13.83 -52.96 4.72
N ALA A 232 14.92 -53.66 5.09
CA ALA A 232 15.92 -53.11 6.01
C ALA A 232 16.90 -52.11 5.36
N ASN A 233 17.03 -52.09 4.03
CA ASN A 233 18.00 -51.23 3.32
C ASN A 233 17.40 -49.92 2.75
N GLU A 234 16.08 -49.78 2.66
CA GLU A 234 15.43 -48.55 2.18
C GLU A 234 15.26 -47.50 3.29
N HIS A 235 15.21 -47.94 4.55
CA HIS A 235 15.01 -47.06 5.68
C HIS A 235 16.15 -46.04 5.93
N PRO A 236 17.46 -46.42 5.90
CA PRO A 236 18.54 -45.45 6.10
C PRO A 236 18.61 -44.41 4.98
N GLN A 237 18.37 -44.79 3.73
CA GLN A 237 18.37 -43.86 2.60
C GLN A 237 17.24 -42.83 2.67
N SER A 238 16.05 -43.25 3.14
CA SER A 238 14.92 -42.33 3.35
C SER A 238 15.20 -41.28 4.42
N LEU A 239 15.93 -41.64 5.49
CA LEU A 239 16.31 -40.73 6.57
C LEU A 239 17.38 -39.74 6.11
N ASP A 240 18.37 -40.21 5.35
CA ASP A 240 19.41 -39.35 4.78
C ASP A 240 18.81 -38.33 3.81
N GLN A 241 17.85 -38.75 2.98
CA GLN A 241 17.14 -37.85 2.07
C GLN A 241 16.29 -36.84 2.84
N ALA A 242 15.52 -37.27 3.85
CA ALA A 242 14.72 -36.38 4.69
C ALA A 242 15.60 -35.36 5.43
N PHE A 243 16.75 -35.79 5.94
CA PHE A 243 17.71 -34.91 6.60
C PHE A 243 18.37 -33.92 5.64
N ALA A 244 18.69 -34.35 4.42
CA ALA A 244 19.17 -33.46 3.36
C ALA A 244 18.11 -32.40 3.00
N THR A 245 16.85 -32.80 2.83
CA THR A 245 15.73 -31.88 2.59
C THR A 245 15.53 -30.92 3.76
N PHE A 246 15.59 -31.41 5.00
CA PHE A 246 15.48 -30.56 6.18
C PHE A 246 16.60 -29.51 6.22
N LYS A 247 17.85 -29.92 5.99
CA LYS A 247 19.00 -29.00 5.94
C LYS A 247 18.86 -27.94 4.86
N THR A 248 18.39 -28.30 3.66
CA THR A 248 18.21 -27.31 2.58
C THR A 248 17.09 -26.34 2.93
N THR A 249 15.95 -26.83 3.44
CA THR A 249 14.85 -25.96 3.91
C THR A 249 15.29 -25.01 5.01
N LEU A 250 15.99 -25.50 6.05
CA LEU A 250 16.49 -24.68 7.14
C LEU A 250 17.47 -23.61 6.63
N THR A 251 18.38 -23.98 5.74
CA THR A 251 19.34 -23.03 5.14
C THR A 251 18.63 -21.95 4.34
N THR A 252 17.63 -22.31 3.54
CA THR A 252 16.82 -21.37 2.77
C THR A 252 16.04 -20.42 3.69
N GLN A 253 15.45 -20.93 4.78
CA GLN A 253 14.75 -20.10 5.76
C GLN A 253 15.69 -19.13 6.49
N ILE A 254 16.88 -19.56 6.89
CA ILE A 254 17.89 -18.70 7.51
C ILE A 254 18.33 -17.58 6.54
N ASN A 255 18.55 -17.92 5.27
CA ASN A 255 18.93 -16.93 4.27
C ASN A 255 17.80 -15.93 4.00
N ALA A 256 16.55 -16.39 3.93
CA ALA A 256 15.39 -15.51 3.77
C ALA A 256 15.24 -14.56 4.95
N ALA A 257 15.36 -15.07 6.19
CA ALA A 257 15.33 -14.25 7.40
C ALA A 257 16.43 -13.19 7.40
N ARG A 258 17.64 -13.54 6.97
CA ARG A 258 18.76 -12.59 6.86
C ARG A 258 18.50 -11.49 5.82
N VAL A 259 17.88 -11.82 4.69
CA VAL A 259 17.51 -10.82 3.67
C VAL A 259 16.45 -9.86 4.23
N ILE A 260 15.43 -10.38 4.91
CA ILE A 260 14.40 -9.57 5.56
C ILE A 260 15.02 -8.62 6.58
N ASP A 261 15.87 -9.12 7.48
CA ASP A 261 16.57 -8.31 8.49
C ASP A 261 17.42 -7.19 7.84
N THR A 262 18.16 -7.50 6.76
CA THR A 262 18.94 -6.47 6.06
C THR A 262 18.06 -5.41 5.41
N HIS A 263 16.92 -5.78 4.85
CA HIS A 263 15.99 -4.86 4.21
C HIS A 263 15.27 -3.99 5.25
N GLU A 264 14.79 -4.57 6.34
CA GLU A 264 14.17 -3.86 7.46
C GLU A 264 15.16 -2.88 8.11
N LYS A 265 16.40 -3.31 8.33
CA LYS A 265 17.45 -2.43 8.86
C LYS A 265 17.73 -1.25 7.92
N ALA A 266 17.79 -1.48 6.61
CA ALA A 266 17.97 -0.41 5.63
C ALA A 266 16.77 0.55 5.63
N ALA A 267 15.54 0.03 5.65
CA ALA A 267 14.32 0.83 5.71
C ALA A 267 14.25 1.67 7.00
N LEU A 268 14.60 1.08 8.15
CA LEU A 268 14.65 1.78 9.43
C LEU A 268 15.72 2.86 9.43
N THR A 269 16.90 2.61 8.84
CA THR A 269 17.97 3.60 8.75
C THR A 269 17.54 4.80 7.89
N ILE A 270 16.88 4.55 6.75
CA ILE A 270 16.32 5.62 5.91
C ILE A 270 15.28 6.42 6.70
N ARG A 271 14.40 5.75 7.45
CA ARG A 271 13.35 6.40 8.23
C ARG A 271 13.91 7.25 9.38
N VAL A 272 14.92 6.75 10.10
CA VAL A 272 15.62 7.50 11.15
C VAL A 272 16.25 8.75 10.54
N HIS A 273 16.98 8.63 9.44
CA HIS A 273 17.60 9.77 8.79
C HIS A 273 16.58 10.81 8.31
N SER A 274 15.44 10.36 7.74
CA SER A 274 14.35 11.25 7.36
C SER A 274 13.74 11.99 8.55
N LEU A 275 13.62 11.32 9.72
CA LEU A 275 13.10 11.93 10.94
C LEU A 275 14.10 12.96 11.50
N GLU A 276 15.40 12.65 11.49
CA GLU A 276 16.46 13.59 11.90
C GLU A 276 16.41 14.88 11.08
N LEU A 277 16.29 14.77 9.75
CA LEU A 277 16.14 15.91 8.86
C LEU A 277 14.86 16.71 9.15
N SER A 278 13.74 16.02 9.41
CA SER A 278 12.47 16.67 9.76
C SER A 278 12.55 17.42 11.08
N VAL A 279 13.24 16.87 12.08
CA VAL A 279 13.45 17.52 13.39
C VAL A 279 14.32 18.77 13.21
N ALA A 280 15.45 18.66 12.50
CA ALA A 280 16.32 19.81 12.21
C ALA A 280 15.57 20.93 11.47
N SER A 281 14.71 20.58 10.51
CA SER A 281 13.87 21.57 9.81
C SER A 281 12.85 22.24 10.75
N ALA A 282 12.22 21.46 11.65
CA ALA A 282 11.26 22.01 12.60
C ALA A 282 11.93 22.93 13.63
N GLU A 283 13.15 22.61 14.06
CA GLU A 283 13.96 23.46 14.93
C GLU A 283 14.32 24.79 14.26
N ALA A 284 14.74 24.75 12.99
CA ALA A 284 15.02 25.96 12.22
C ALA A 284 13.77 26.84 12.03
N GLU A 285 12.59 26.25 11.80
CA GLU A 285 11.33 27.00 11.72
C GLU A 285 10.94 27.61 13.07
N ARG A 286 11.13 26.88 14.18
CA ARG A 286 10.90 27.40 15.53
C ARG A 286 11.80 28.60 15.81
N ASP A 287 13.08 28.50 15.51
CA ASP A 287 14.04 29.58 15.77
C ASP A 287 13.71 30.83 14.93
N LYS A 288 13.28 30.63 13.67
CA LYS A 288 12.78 31.72 12.83
C LYS A 288 11.53 32.38 13.44
N LEU A 289 10.52 31.60 13.82
CA LEU A 289 9.29 32.12 14.43
C LEU A 289 9.57 32.84 15.75
N GLN A 290 10.55 32.37 16.52
CA GLN A 290 10.98 33.02 17.76
C GLN A 290 11.63 34.38 17.48
N SER A 291 12.45 34.49 16.42
CA SER A 291 13.02 35.77 15.97
C SER A 291 11.93 36.73 15.48
N ASP A 292 10.99 36.25 14.65
CA ASP A 292 9.88 37.07 14.14
C ASP A 292 8.98 37.58 15.29
N LEU A 293 8.75 36.74 16.31
CA LEU A 293 7.99 37.11 17.51
C LEU A 293 8.70 38.18 18.36
N LEU A 294 10.03 38.14 18.46
CA LEU A 294 10.80 39.19 19.14
C LEU A 294 10.72 40.52 18.37
N ALA A 295 10.90 40.49 17.05
CA ALA A 295 10.77 41.68 16.21
C ALA A 295 9.38 42.32 16.31
N ALA A 296 8.32 41.51 16.27
CA ALA A 296 6.94 41.99 16.43
C ALA A 296 6.68 42.61 17.82
N LYS A 297 7.30 42.07 18.88
CA LYS A 297 7.21 42.65 20.24
C LYS A 297 7.90 44.01 20.32
N GLU A 298 9.08 44.15 19.73
CA GLU A 298 9.79 45.43 19.68
C GLU A 298 9.00 46.49 18.92
N GLU A 299 8.40 46.11 17.78
CA GLU A 299 7.55 47.01 17.00
C GLU A 299 6.29 47.42 17.79
N ALA A 300 5.65 46.47 18.48
CA ALA A 300 4.49 46.76 19.32
C ALA A 300 4.81 47.75 20.46
N GLU A 301 5.95 47.59 21.15
CA GLU A 301 6.38 48.53 22.19
C GLU A 301 6.71 49.92 21.60
N LYS A 302 7.26 49.99 20.38
CA LYS A 302 7.48 51.26 19.68
C LYS A 302 6.15 51.97 19.37
N TRP A 303 5.16 51.26 18.82
CA TRP A 303 3.84 51.83 18.54
C TRP A 303 3.13 52.29 19.81
N LYS A 304 3.25 51.52 20.89
CA LYS A 304 2.72 51.89 22.21
C LYS A 304 3.35 53.18 22.76
N ALA A 305 4.68 53.33 22.64
CA ALA A 305 5.37 54.56 23.05
C ALA A 305 4.92 55.77 22.22
N GLN A 306 4.75 55.60 20.90
CA GLN A 306 4.23 56.67 20.02
C GLN A 306 2.80 57.07 20.39
N TYR A 307 1.94 56.09 20.67
CA TYR A 307 0.56 56.33 21.08
C TYR A 307 0.47 57.12 22.40
N GLU A 308 1.24 56.73 23.42
CA GLU A 308 1.26 57.47 24.69
C GLU A 308 1.84 58.89 24.51
N GLY A 309 2.82 59.07 23.62
CA GLY A 309 3.31 60.41 23.26
C GLY A 309 2.23 61.30 22.63
N LEU A 310 1.50 60.77 21.65
CA LEU A 310 0.37 61.45 21.00
C LEU A 310 -0.74 61.80 22.01
N LYS A 311 -1.09 60.85 22.86
CA LYS A 311 -2.10 61.03 23.90
C LYS A 311 -1.72 62.14 24.88
N LYS A 312 -0.45 62.22 25.29
CA LYS A 312 0.06 63.31 26.14
C LYS A 312 -0.08 64.67 25.46
N VAL A 313 0.36 64.80 24.19
CA VAL A 313 0.26 66.04 23.43
C VAL A 313 -1.20 66.50 23.29
N LEU A 314 -2.12 65.56 23.06
CA LEU A 314 -3.55 65.85 22.95
C LEU A 314 -4.10 66.39 24.28
N TRP A 315 -3.77 65.73 25.40
CA TRP A 315 -4.15 66.19 26.74
C TRP A 315 -3.60 67.57 27.08
N ASP A 316 -2.31 67.81 26.83
CA ASP A 316 -1.65 69.11 27.05
C ASP A 316 -2.25 70.23 26.17
N THR A 317 -2.91 69.88 25.07
CA THR A 317 -3.58 70.84 24.18
C THR A 317 -4.98 71.17 24.70
N VAL A 318 -5.74 70.15 25.11
CA VAL A 318 -7.07 70.34 25.73
C VAL A 318 -6.93 71.18 27.00
N GLU A 319 -5.96 70.90 27.87
CA GLU A 319 -5.75 71.65 29.12
C GLU A 319 -5.30 73.10 28.89
N ARG A 320 -4.79 73.45 27.71
CA ARG A 320 -4.46 74.84 27.34
C ARG A 320 -5.64 75.63 26.80
N GLU A 321 -6.64 74.96 26.25
CA GLU A 321 -7.82 75.60 25.65
C GLU A 321 -8.95 75.83 26.65
N PHE A 322 -8.95 75.12 27.79
CA PHE A 322 -9.95 75.22 28.85
C PHE A 322 -9.36 75.85 30.12
#